data_AF-A0A950N432-F1
#
_entry.id   AF-A0A950N432-F1
#
_cell.length_a   1.000
_cell.length_b   1.000
_cell.length_c   1.000
_cell.angle_alpha   90.00
_cell.angle_beta   90.00
_cell.angle_gamma   90.00
#
_symmetry.space_group_name_H-M   'P 1'
#
loop_
_entity.id
_entity.type
_entity.pdbx_description
1 polymer ?
#
loop_
_entity_poly.entity_id
_entity_poly.type
_entity_poly.pdbx_seq_one_letter_code
_entity_poly.pdbx_strand_id
1 'polypeptide(L)'
;MDADQLRALQAPLKERYRADAKAGLVTLKAGGALDSEGIACKVETGRALAVAGLHPATGGSGAELCSGDMLLEALVACAGVTMKAVATSLGIALRSGKVAAEGDLDFRGTLGVDKQAPVGFTDIRLKFELDTDASQDQIDTLLKLTERYCVVLQTLRRSPTTEATIARA
;
A
#
# COMPACT_ATOMS: atom_id res chain seq x y z
N MET A 1 11.95 10.95 20.57
CA MET A 1 13.11 10.04 20.46
C MET A 1 14.27 10.81 19.87
N ASP A 2 15.45 10.71 20.46
CA ASP A 2 16.68 11.31 19.94
C ASP A 2 17.49 10.33 19.06
N ALA A 3 18.60 10.80 18.50
CA ALA A 3 19.42 10.02 17.57
C ALA A 3 20.07 8.79 18.24
N ASP A 4 20.47 8.89 19.51
CA ASP A 4 21.15 7.80 20.21
C ASP A 4 20.14 6.71 20.61
N GLN A 5 18.94 7.11 21.04
CA GLN A 5 17.81 6.21 21.25
C GLN A 5 17.41 5.46 19.97
N LEU A 6 17.33 6.15 18.83
CA LEU A 6 17.00 5.51 17.55
C LEU A 6 18.11 4.53 17.11
N ARG A 7 19.38 4.90 17.26
CA ARG A 7 20.50 4.00 16.96
C ARG A 7 20.49 2.76 17.84
N ALA A 8 20.19 2.90 19.13
CA ALA A 8 20.08 1.79 20.06
C ALA A 8 18.97 0.82 19.66
N LEU A 9 17.81 1.32 19.21
CA LEU A 9 16.70 0.49 18.73
C LEU A 9 17.03 -0.22 17.41
N GLN A 10 17.72 0.45 16.48
CA GLN A 10 18.04 -0.11 15.18
C GLN A 10 19.22 -1.08 15.19
N ALA A 11 20.18 -0.93 16.11
CA ALA A 11 21.38 -1.77 16.17
C ALA A 11 21.08 -3.29 16.15
N PRO A 12 20.21 -3.84 17.02
CA PRO A 12 19.90 -5.28 16.99
C PRO A 12 19.15 -5.71 15.73
N LEU A 13 18.30 -4.85 15.15
CA LEU A 13 17.62 -5.12 13.88
C LEU A 13 18.63 -5.21 12.72
N LYS A 14 19.57 -4.27 12.65
CA LYS A 14 20.63 -4.25 11.64
C LYS A 14 21.52 -5.47 11.74
N GLU A 15 21.87 -5.91 12.96
CA GLU A 15 22.63 -7.14 13.18
C GLU A 15 21.85 -8.37 12.69
N ARG A 16 20.57 -8.51 13.09
CA ARG A 16 19.70 -9.59 12.65
C ARG A 16 19.60 -9.66 11.12
N TYR A 17 19.42 -8.54 10.43
CA TYR A 17 19.27 -8.51 8.97
C TYR A 17 20.57 -8.75 8.21
N ARG A 18 21.74 -8.54 8.84
CA ARG A 18 23.03 -9.00 8.29
C ARG A 18 23.20 -10.50 8.41
N ALA A 19 22.76 -11.08 9.53
CA ALA A 19 22.88 -12.50 9.79
C ALA A 19 21.86 -13.34 8.98
N ASP A 20 20.63 -12.83 8.83
CA ASP A 20 19.57 -13.44 8.03
C ASP A 20 18.86 -12.38 7.17
N ALA A 21 19.15 -12.41 5.87
CA ALA A 21 18.56 -11.48 4.91
C ALA A 21 17.03 -11.61 4.82
N LYS A 22 16.46 -12.81 5.01
CA LYS A 22 15.00 -13.01 4.90
C LYS A 22 14.25 -12.30 6.02
N ALA A 23 14.86 -12.12 7.19
CA ALA A 23 14.25 -11.41 8.30
C ALA A 23 14.01 -9.92 8.02
N GLY A 24 14.69 -9.33 7.03
CA GLY A 24 14.49 -7.95 6.58
C GLY A 24 13.37 -7.78 5.53
N LEU A 25 12.80 -8.88 5.04
CA LEU A 25 11.69 -8.88 4.08
C LEU A 25 10.36 -8.80 4.83
N VAL A 26 9.55 -7.79 4.52
CA VAL A 26 8.26 -7.57 5.17
C VAL A 26 7.18 -7.35 4.11
N THR A 27 6.04 -7.99 4.31
CA THR A 27 4.82 -7.76 3.51
C THR A 27 3.86 -6.88 4.29
N LEU A 28 3.63 -5.67 3.79
CA LEU A 28 2.62 -4.74 4.29
C LEU A 28 1.25 -5.08 3.70
N LYS A 29 0.17 -4.82 4.45
CA LYS A 29 -1.20 -5.23 4.06
C LYS A 29 -2.20 -4.11 4.33
N ALA A 30 -3.10 -3.88 3.38
CA ALA A 30 -4.22 -2.97 3.51
C ALA A 30 -5.53 -3.60 3.01
N GLY A 31 -6.64 -3.31 3.71
CA GLY A 31 -7.96 -3.82 3.40
C GLY A 31 -9.02 -2.71 3.28
N GLY A 32 -10.02 -2.95 2.43
CA GLY A 32 -11.19 -2.09 2.31
C GLY A 32 -12.42 -2.81 1.76
N ALA A 33 -13.59 -2.28 2.07
CA ALA A 33 -14.88 -2.82 1.63
C ALA A 33 -15.60 -1.80 0.72
N LEU A 34 -16.13 -2.27 -0.41
CA LEU A 34 -16.96 -1.44 -1.29
C LEU A 34 -18.29 -1.12 -0.59
N ASP A 35 -18.73 0.13 -0.70
CA ASP A 35 -20.01 0.54 -0.14
C ASP A 35 -21.19 -0.02 -0.97
N SER A 36 -22.24 -0.48 -0.28
CA SER A 36 -23.41 -1.10 -0.89
C SER A 36 -24.42 -0.08 -1.44
N GLU A 37 -24.40 1.16 -0.94
CA GLU A 37 -25.41 2.18 -1.24
C GLU A 37 -24.87 3.36 -2.06
N GLY A 38 -23.54 3.53 -2.14
CA GLY A 38 -22.89 4.61 -2.89
C GLY A 38 -21.60 4.22 -3.64
N ILE A 39 -21.00 5.20 -4.34
CA ILE A 39 -19.69 5.06 -4.99
C ILE A 39 -18.60 5.44 -3.98
N ALA A 40 -18.35 4.54 -3.03
CA ALA A 40 -17.33 4.70 -2.01
C ALA A 40 -16.66 3.36 -1.68
N CYS A 41 -15.43 3.42 -1.15
CA CYS A 41 -14.72 2.29 -0.57
C CYS A 41 -14.31 2.70 0.85
N LYS A 42 -14.74 1.92 1.85
CA LYS A 42 -14.37 2.11 3.26
C LYS A 42 -13.07 1.37 3.49
N VAL A 43 -11.99 2.11 3.69
CA VAL A 43 -10.69 1.56 4.14
C VAL A 43 -10.66 1.43 5.65
N GLU A 44 -9.91 0.46 6.16
CA GLU A 44 -9.79 0.16 7.60
C GLU A 44 -9.02 1.22 8.41
N THR A 45 -8.71 2.38 7.81
CA THR A 45 -7.97 3.49 8.41
C THR A 45 -8.73 4.33 9.44
N GLY A 46 -9.86 3.84 9.96
CA GLY A 46 -10.82 4.65 10.70
C GLY A 46 -10.23 5.40 11.91
N ARG A 47 -9.79 6.67 11.73
CA ARG A 47 -9.78 7.80 12.69
C ARG A 47 -9.10 9.08 12.15
N ALA A 48 -9.46 10.21 12.76
CA ALA A 48 -9.00 11.58 12.50
C ALA A 48 -7.50 11.81 12.82
N LEU A 49 -6.91 12.82 12.17
CA LEU A 49 -5.52 13.32 12.29
C LEU A 49 -4.47 12.21 12.50
N ALA A 50 -4.05 11.61 11.39
CA ALA A 50 -3.00 10.60 11.37
C ALA A 50 -1.60 11.20 11.58
N VAL A 51 -0.86 10.70 12.57
CA VAL A 51 0.59 10.91 12.72
C VAL A 51 1.29 9.67 12.16
N ALA A 52 2.18 9.86 11.19
CA ALA A 52 2.98 8.79 10.61
C ALA A 52 4.33 8.65 11.33
N GLY A 53 4.80 7.43 11.51
CA GLY A 53 6.06 7.10 12.17
C GLY A 53 6.86 6.03 11.44
N LEU A 54 8.00 5.64 12.03
CA LEU A 54 8.78 4.52 11.52
C LEU A 54 7.99 3.21 11.67
N HIS A 55 8.20 2.28 10.74
CA HIS A 55 7.69 0.93 10.88
C HIS A 55 8.44 0.19 12.01
N PRO A 56 7.82 -0.76 12.74
CA PRO A 56 8.52 -1.53 13.79
C PRO A 56 9.80 -2.21 13.31
N ALA A 57 9.82 -2.69 12.07
CA ALA A 57 11.00 -3.28 11.43
C ALA A 57 12.16 -2.29 11.20
N THR A 58 11.93 -0.98 11.35
CA THR A 58 12.95 0.06 11.26
C THR A 58 13.13 0.83 12.58
N GLY A 59 12.61 0.31 13.69
CA GLY A 59 12.73 0.88 15.03
C GLY A 59 11.57 1.79 15.45
N GLY A 60 10.44 1.72 14.75
CA GLY A 60 9.20 2.38 15.17
C GLY A 60 8.51 1.72 16.34
N SER A 61 7.68 2.49 17.05
CA SER A 61 6.92 2.02 18.21
C SER A 61 5.72 1.15 17.83
N GLY A 62 5.21 1.30 16.59
CA GLY A 62 3.94 0.73 16.14
C GLY A 62 2.70 1.51 16.60
N ALA A 63 2.86 2.62 17.33
CA ALA A 63 1.75 3.47 17.75
C ALA A 63 1.32 4.47 16.66
N GLU A 64 2.26 4.92 15.84
CA GLU A 64 2.00 5.75 14.67
C GLU A 64 1.68 4.92 13.42
N LEU A 65 0.98 5.51 12.44
CA LEU A 65 0.70 4.82 11.18
C LEU A 65 1.99 4.59 10.39
N CYS A 66 2.10 3.42 9.77
CA CYS A 66 3.15 3.17 8.80
C CYS A 66 2.78 3.80 7.46
N SER A 67 3.64 4.68 6.93
CA SER A 67 3.42 5.31 5.63
C SER A 67 3.38 4.32 4.45
N GLY A 68 4.01 3.15 4.59
CA GLY A 68 3.90 2.06 3.63
C GLY A 68 2.50 1.47 3.60
N ASP A 69 1.89 1.23 4.76
CA ASP A 69 0.49 0.79 4.86
C ASP A 69 -0.44 1.86 4.29
N MET A 70 -0.21 3.13 4.63
CA MET A 70 -0.98 4.27 4.09
C MET A 70 -0.95 4.35 2.57
N LEU A 71 0.20 4.04 1.94
CA LEU A 71 0.30 3.99 0.48
C LEU A 71 -0.57 2.85 -0.09
N LEU A 72 -0.53 1.66 0.52
CA LEU A 72 -1.36 0.53 0.11
C LEU A 72 -2.85 0.79 0.36
N GLU A 73 -3.20 1.45 1.45
CA GLU A 73 -4.58 1.89 1.76
C GLU A 73 -5.07 2.90 0.72
N ALA A 74 -4.25 3.86 0.31
CA ALA A 74 -4.57 4.78 -0.77
C ALA A 74 -4.79 4.05 -2.10
N LEU A 75 -3.99 3.01 -2.39
CA LEU A 75 -4.18 2.15 -3.56
C LEU A 75 -5.51 1.38 -3.47
N VAL A 76 -5.79 0.73 -2.34
CA VAL A 76 -7.03 -0.02 -2.08
C VAL A 76 -8.25 0.87 -2.22
N ALA A 77 -8.22 2.06 -1.62
CA ALA A 77 -9.30 3.05 -1.70
C ALA A 77 -9.53 3.48 -3.16
N CYS A 78 -8.47 3.91 -3.84
CA CYS A 78 -8.57 4.40 -5.22
C CYS A 78 -9.07 3.30 -6.16
N ALA A 79 -8.47 2.12 -6.11
CA ALA A 79 -8.81 1.02 -7.00
C ALA A 79 -10.22 0.46 -6.72
N GLY A 80 -10.63 0.40 -5.45
CA GLY A 80 -11.99 0.02 -5.06
C GLY A 80 -13.05 0.99 -5.59
N VAL A 81 -12.83 2.30 -5.44
CA VAL A 81 -13.72 3.33 -5.99
C VAL A 81 -13.78 3.27 -7.52
N THR A 82 -12.62 3.13 -8.18
CA THR A 82 -12.57 2.98 -9.64
C THR A 82 -13.33 1.74 -10.10
N MET A 83 -13.16 0.59 -9.44
CA MET A 83 -13.87 -0.66 -9.74
C MET A 83 -15.39 -0.46 -9.69
N LYS A 84 -15.90 0.15 -8.62
CA LYS A 84 -17.33 0.43 -8.45
C LYS A 84 -17.85 1.39 -9.51
N ALA A 85 -17.07 2.41 -9.87
CA ALA A 85 -17.44 3.38 -10.90
C ALA A 85 -17.52 2.74 -12.30
N VAL A 86 -16.51 1.94 -12.67
CA VAL A 86 -16.49 1.21 -13.96
C VAL A 86 -17.63 0.19 -14.02
N ALA A 87 -17.85 -0.60 -12.96
CA ALA A 87 -18.95 -1.56 -12.92
C ALA A 87 -20.31 -0.88 -13.13
N THR A 88 -20.54 0.24 -12.45
CA THR A 88 -21.75 1.07 -12.63
C THR A 88 -21.89 1.54 -14.08
N SER A 89 -20.81 2.06 -14.68
CA SER A 89 -20.82 2.55 -16.07
C SER A 89 -21.07 1.44 -17.10
N LEU A 90 -20.70 0.19 -16.82
CA LEU A 90 -20.90 -0.96 -17.69
C LEU A 90 -22.23 -1.68 -17.42
N GLY A 91 -23.02 -1.24 -16.44
CA GLY A 91 -24.24 -1.92 -16.02
C GLY A 91 -24.00 -3.27 -15.33
N ILE A 92 -22.81 -3.49 -14.76
CA ILE A 92 -22.46 -4.70 -14.03
C ILE A 92 -22.89 -4.55 -12.57
N ALA A 93 -23.84 -5.39 -12.14
CA ALA A 93 -24.32 -5.40 -10.77
C ALA A 93 -23.32 -6.11 -9.84
N LEU A 94 -22.73 -5.37 -8.89
CA LEU A 94 -21.90 -5.91 -7.81
C LEU A 94 -22.72 -5.92 -6.52
N ARG A 95 -23.08 -7.11 -6.03
CA ARG A 95 -23.78 -7.27 -4.75
C ARG A 95 -22.87 -6.95 -3.56
N SER A 96 -21.63 -7.44 -3.63
CA SER A 96 -20.57 -7.10 -2.69
C SER A 96 -19.20 -7.19 -3.35
N GLY A 97 -18.18 -6.60 -2.73
CA GLY A 97 -16.81 -6.74 -3.19
C GLY A 97 -15.80 -6.37 -2.11
N LYS A 98 -14.68 -7.08 -2.10
CA LYS A 98 -13.50 -6.80 -1.27
C LYS A 98 -12.32 -6.45 -2.15
N VAL A 99 -11.50 -5.52 -1.67
CA VAL A 99 -10.23 -5.17 -2.30
C VAL A 99 -9.13 -5.25 -1.25
N ALA A 100 -8.03 -5.90 -1.61
CA ALA A 100 -6.87 -6.07 -0.74
C ALA A 100 -5.59 -5.79 -1.52
N ALA A 101 -4.64 -5.11 -0.88
CA ALA A 101 -3.30 -4.92 -1.42
C ALA A 101 -2.26 -5.48 -0.46
N GLU A 102 -1.25 -6.14 -1.03
CA GLU A 102 -0.05 -6.57 -0.33
C GLU A 102 1.18 -6.02 -1.06
N GLY A 103 2.22 -5.62 -0.32
CA GLY A 103 3.46 -5.16 -0.93
C GLY A 103 4.70 -5.57 -0.15
N ASP A 104 5.78 -5.91 -0.86
CA ASP A 104 7.03 -6.40 -0.28
C ASP A 104 8.09 -5.29 -0.23
N LEU A 105 8.83 -5.26 0.88
CA LEU A 105 9.89 -4.31 1.16
C LEU A 105 11.14 -5.02 1.67
N ASP A 106 12.30 -4.47 1.31
CA ASP A 106 13.59 -4.86 1.90
C ASP A 106 14.13 -3.75 2.80
N PHE A 107 13.92 -3.87 4.10
CA PHE A 107 14.35 -2.85 5.05
C PHE A 107 15.88 -2.75 5.20
N ARG A 108 16.66 -3.68 4.62
CA ARG A 108 18.13 -3.56 4.58
C ARG A 108 18.58 -2.32 3.83
N GLY A 109 17.87 -1.95 2.76
CA GLY A 109 18.14 -0.72 2.00
C GLY A 109 17.86 0.52 2.86
N THR A 110 16.66 0.62 3.44
CA THR A 110 16.24 1.75 4.29
C THR A 110 17.16 1.95 5.50
N LEU A 111 17.63 0.85 6.11
CA LEU A 111 18.51 0.89 7.27
C LEU A 111 19.99 1.04 6.92
N GLY A 112 20.35 1.09 5.64
CA GLY A 112 21.73 1.18 5.17
C GLY A 112 22.58 -0.06 5.51
N VAL A 113 21.93 -1.22 5.67
CA VAL A 113 22.60 -2.51 5.95
C VAL A 113 23.25 -3.07 4.70
N ASP A 114 22.54 -2.98 3.56
CA ASP A 114 23.01 -3.43 2.25
C ASP A 114 22.76 -2.31 1.24
N LYS A 115 23.82 -1.86 0.55
CA LYS A 115 23.74 -0.79 -0.45
C LYS A 115 23.13 -1.24 -1.77
N GLN A 116 23.06 -2.55 -2.01
CA GLN A 116 22.43 -3.13 -3.21
C GLN A 116 20.95 -3.48 -2.99
N ALA A 117 20.50 -3.51 -1.74
CA ALA A 117 19.08 -3.71 -1.44
C ALA A 117 18.28 -2.46 -1.87
N PRO A 118 17.20 -2.62 -2.66
CA PRO A 118 16.39 -1.49 -3.12
C PRO A 118 15.68 -0.81 -1.93
N VAL A 119 15.42 0.49 -2.07
CA VAL A 119 14.57 1.24 -1.14
C VAL A 119 13.24 1.53 -1.82
N GLY A 120 12.15 1.11 -1.19
CA GLY A 120 10.79 1.16 -1.75
C GLY A 120 10.24 -0.25 -2.00
N PHE A 121 8.96 -0.32 -2.36
CA PHE A 121 8.29 -1.59 -2.64
C PHE A 121 8.94 -2.27 -3.86
N THR A 122 9.28 -3.57 -3.75
CA THR A 122 9.75 -4.37 -4.88
C THR A 122 8.59 -4.90 -5.70
N ASP A 123 7.51 -5.26 -5.01
CA ASP A 123 6.33 -5.85 -5.59
C ASP A 123 5.09 -5.35 -4.84
N ILE A 124 4.02 -5.09 -5.59
CA ILE A 124 2.69 -4.79 -5.05
C ILE A 124 1.69 -5.66 -5.79
N ARG A 125 0.81 -6.34 -5.05
CA ARG A 125 -0.25 -7.21 -5.57
C ARG A 125 -1.59 -6.72 -5.08
N LEU A 126 -2.48 -6.43 -6.01
CA LEU A 126 -3.85 -5.99 -5.74
C LEU A 126 -4.81 -7.13 -6.10
N LYS A 127 -5.72 -7.46 -5.20
CA LYS A 127 -6.73 -8.50 -5.39
C LYS A 127 -8.13 -7.94 -5.21
N PHE A 128 -9.03 -8.34 -6.09
CA PHE A 128 -10.47 -8.10 -5.97
C PHE A 128 -11.20 -9.43 -5.77
N GLU A 129 -12.13 -9.46 -4.85
CA GLU A 129 -13.08 -10.56 -4.67
C GLU A 129 -14.48 -9.95 -4.84
N LEU A 130 -15.21 -10.37 -5.88
CA LEU A 130 -16.48 -9.76 -6.27
C LEU A 130 -17.60 -10.78 -6.20
N ASP A 131 -18.77 -10.35 -5.72
CA ASP A 131 -20.02 -11.09 -5.79
C ASP A 131 -20.92 -10.48 -6.88
N THR A 132 -21.06 -11.18 -8.00
CA THR A 132 -21.76 -10.72 -9.19
C THR A 132 -22.12 -11.89 -10.11
N ASP A 133 -23.12 -11.70 -10.97
CA ASP A 133 -23.52 -12.67 -12.00
C ASP A 133 -22.94 -12.32 -13.39
N ALA A 134 -21.99 -11.37 -13.45
CA ALA A 134 -21.33 -10.97 -14.68
C ALA A 134 -20.53 -12.14 -15.31
N SER A 135 -20.51 -12.20 -16.64
CA SER A 135 -19.69 -13.18 -17.35
C SER A 135 -18.19 -12.90 -17.17
N GLN A 136 -17.35 -13.90 -17.42
CA GLN A 136 -15.90 -13.73 -17.33
C GLN A 136 -15.38 -12.60 -18.25
N ASP A 137 -15.92 -12.47 -19.46
CA ASP A 137 -15.55 -11.38 -20.38
C ASP A 137 -15.88 -9.99 -19.82
N GLN A 138 -17.00 -9.88 -19.09
CA GLN A 138 -17.38 -8.65 -18.39
C GLN A 138 -16.45 -8.38 -17.21
N ILE A 139 -16.05 -9.41 -16.45
CA ILE A 139 -15.08 -9.30 -15.35
C ILE A 139 -13.70 -8.87 -15.86
N ASP A 140 -13.23 -9.45 -16.96
CA ASP A 140 -11.93 -9.12 -17.54
C ASP A 140 -11.91 -7.68 -18.07
N THR A 141 -13.02 -7.26 -18.71
CA THR A 141 -13.20 -5.87 -19.16
C THR A 141 -13.24 -4.91 -17.97
N LEU A 142 -13.97 -5.28 -16.91
CA LEU A 142 -14.08 -4.51 -15.68
C LEU A 142 -12.70 -4.33 -15.01
N LEU A 143 -11.90 -5.40 -14.88
CA LEU A 143 -10.55 -5.33 -14.33
C LEU A 143 -9.66 -4.44 -15.20
N LYS A 144 -9.64 -4.66 -16.52
CA LYS A 144 -8.82 -3.89 -17.47
C LYS A 144 -9.11 -2.39 -17.39
N LEU A 145 -10.37 -2.00 -17.32
CA LEU A 145 -10.76 -0.59 -17.23
C LEU A 145 -10.49 -0.02 -15.82
N THR A 146 -10.67 -0.81 -14.77
CA THR A 146 -10.28 -0.43 -13.41
C THR A 146 -8.78 -0.12 -13.34
N GLU A 147 -7.95 -0.99 -13.92
CA GLU A 147 -6.51 -0.78 -13.96
C GLU A 147 -6.14 0.49 -14.73
N ARG A 148 -6.80 0.71 -15.87
CA ARG A 148 -6.56 1.88 -16.74
C ARG A 148 -6.88 3.20 -16.06
N TYR A 149 -7.96 3.25 -15.27
CA TYR A 149 -8.48 4.50 -14.71
C TYR A 149 -8.12 4.73 -13.24
N CYS A 150 -7.59 3.74 -12.54
CA CYS A 150 -7.12 3.91 -11.17
C CYS A 150 -5.86 4.79 -11.15
N VAL A 151 -6.01 6.03 -10.68
CA VAL A 151 -4.92 7.02 -10.65
C VAL A 151 -3.73 6.51 -9.83
N VAL A 152 -3.96 6.02 -8.61
CA VAL A 152 -2.89 5.55 -7.72
C VAL A 152 -2.15 4.36 -8.33
N LEU A 153 -2.88 3.38 -8.90
CA LEU A 153 -2.24 2.25 -9.57
C LEU A 153 -1.40 2.69 -10.78
N GLN A 154 -1.88 3.65 -11.58
CA GLN A 154 -1.10 4.19 -12.70
C GLN A 154 0.14 4.94 -12.22
N THR A 155 0.07 5.72 -11.14
CA THR A 155 1.24 6.37 -10.51
C THR A 155 2.28 5.35 -10.04
N LEU A 156 1.83 4.22 -9.49
CA LEU A 156 2.74 3.14 -9.04
C LEU A 156 3.35 2.36 -10.20
N ARG A 157 2.57 2.10 -11.28
CA ARG A 157 3.07 1.42 -12.49
C ARG A 157 4.00 2.30 -13.32
N ARG A 158 3.83 3.62 -13.25
CA ARG A 158 4.59 4.61 -14.01
C ARG A 158 4.97 5.76 -13.09
N SER A 159 6.19 5.70 -12.56
CA SER A 159 6.73 6.72 -11.69
C SER A 159 6.69 8.10 -12.36
N PRO A 160 5.99 9.10 -11.78
CA PRO A 160 6.06 10.46 -12.27
C PRO A 160 7.44 11.04 -12.00
N THR A 161 7.85 12.04 -12.78
CA THR A 161 9.00 12.87 -12.42
C THR A 161 8.75 13.48 -11.05
N THR A 162 9.61 13.16 -10.10
CA THR A 162 9.46 13.55 -8.69
C THR A 162 10.73 14.26 -8.24
N GLU A 163 10.58 15.43 -7.62
CA GLU A 163 11.69 16.23 -7.10
C GLU A 163 11.52 16.41 -5.59
N ALA A 164 12.63 16.40 -4.86
CA ALA A 164 12.68 16.73 -3.44
C ALA A 164 13.68 17.88 -3.24
N THR A 165 13.22 18.98 -2.63
CA THR A 165 14.04 20.16 -2.33
C THR A 165 14.02 20.46 -0.84
N ILE A 166 15.07 21.11 -0.35
CA ILE A 166 15.15 21.58 1.03
C ILE A 166 15.15 23.10 0.99
N ALA A 167 14.15 23.72 1.61
CA ALA A 167 14.14 25.15 1.88
C ALA A 167 14.55 25.39 3.34
N ARG A 168 15.45 26.37 3.56
CA ARG A 168 15.76 26.88 4.90
C ARG A 168 14.90 28.12 5.15
N ALA A 169 14.32 28.21 6.35
CA ALA A 169 13.66 29.42 6.83
C ALA A 169 14.69 30.53 7.06
#